data_AF-A0A8S0RKZ0-F1
#
_entry.id   AF-A0A8S0RKZ0-F1
#
_cell.length_a   1.000
_cell.length_b   1.000
_cell.length_c   1.000
_cell.angle_alpha   90.00
_cell.angle_beta   90.00
_cell.angle_gamma   90.00
#
_symmetry.space_group_name_H-M   'P 1'
#
loop_
_entity.id
_entity.type
_entity.pdbx_description
1 polymer ?
#
loop_
_entity_poly.entity_id
_entity_poly.type
_entity_poly.pdbx_seq_one_letter_code
_entity_poly.pdbx_strand_id
1 'polypeptide(L)'
;MATQNNLMMIASADGSPQTEHAITSQVARYNQPKIKHSDFRDDFVFGAATSAYQIEGGRNAGSKGMSNWDVYTLKEPGGISDGSNGCVAINNMFRVYFNNF
;
A
#
# COMPACT_ATOMS: atom_id res chain seq x y z
N MET A 1 -8.78 9.96 16.41
CA MET A 1 -8.71 11.33 15.88
C MET A 1 -7.72 11.34 14.73
N ALA A 2 -8.19 11.51 13.50
CA ALA A 2 -7.39 12.01 12.40
C ALA A 2 -8.27 13.04 11.70
N THR A 3 -8.04 14.29 12.08
CA THR A 3 -8.63 15.48 11.48
C THR A 3 -8.12 15.57 10.04
N GLN A 4 -9.00 15.35 9.05
CA GLN A 4 -8.82 16.04 7.78
C GLN A 4 -9.10 17.51 8.05
N ASN A 5 -8.16 18.40 7.70
CA ASN A 5 -8.41 19.78 7.29
C ASN A 5 -7.08 20.43 6.90
N ASN A 6 -6.58 20.12 5.70
CA ASN A 6 -5.64 21.00 5.00
C ASN A 6 -6.43 21.77 3.93
N LEU A 7 -7.25 22.72 4.38
CA LEU A 7 -7.63 23.88 3.58
C LEU A 7 -7.13 25.11 4.35
N MET A 8 -5.89 25.52 4.05
CA MET A 8 -5.29 26.74 4.60
C MET A 8 -6.09 27.94 4.08
N MET A 9 -6.92 28.53 4.95
CA MET A 9 -7.56 29.81 4.73
C MET A 9 -6.48 30.90 4.81
N ILE A 10 -5.99 31.39 3.66
CA ILE A 10 -5.32 32.69 3.61
C ILE A 10 -6.38 33.70 3.25
N ALA A 11 -7.09 34.20 4.27
CA ALA A 11 -7.91 35.39 4.13
C ALA A 11 -6.98 36.60 4.00
N SER A 12 -6.77 37.08 2.78
CA SER A 12 -6.25 38.44 2.58
C SER A 12 -7.40 39.43 2.79
N ALA A 13 -7.16 40.36 3.70
CA ALA A 13 -8.10 41.40 4.12
C ALA A 13 -8.07 42.57 3.13
N ASP A 14 -8.85 42.48 2.06
CA ASP A 14 -9.39 43.67 1.39
C ASP A 14 -10.74 43.32 0.74
N GLY A 15 -11.75 44.15 1.02
CA GLY A 15 -13.14 43.95 0.58
C GLY A 15 -13.35 44.22 -0.92
N SER A 16 -12.60 43.53 -1.77
CA SER A 16 -12.78 43.52 -3.23
C SER A 16 -13.49 42.25 -3.68
N PRO A 17 -14.54 42.33 -4.54
CA PRO A 17 -15.20 41.14 -5.07
C PRO A 17 -14.29 40.43 -6.08
N GLN A 18 -13.38 39.60 -5.59
CA GLN A 18 -12.55 38.73 -6.43
C GLN A 18 -13.37 37.49 -6.85
N THR A 19 -14.06 37.66 -7.97
CA THR A 19 -14.36 36.66 -9.02
C THR A 19 -14.97 35.30 -8.61
N GLU A 20 -16.30 35.28 -8.64
CA GLU A 20 -17.23 34.13 -8.64
C GLU A 20 -16.87 32.99 -9.65
N HIS A 21 -15.97 33.26 -10.61
CA HIS A 21 -15.52 32.30 -11.61
C HIS A 21 -14.54 31.23 -11.10
N ALA A 22 -13.81 31.46 -10.00
CA ALA A 22 -12.87 30.47 -9.44
C ALA A 22 -13.56 29.38 -8.59
N ILE A 23 -14.77 29.66 -8.09
CA ILE A 23 -15.54 28.72 -7.25
C ILE A 23 -16.27 27.70 -8.14
N THR A 24 -16.73 28.12 -9.33
CA THR A 24 -17.49 27.24 -10.25
C THR A 24 -16.65 26.08 -10.80
N SER A 25 -15.33 26.25 -10.96
CA SER A 25 -14.43 25.20 -11.47
C SER A 25 -14.09 24.12 -10.43
N GLN A 26 -14.10 24.44 -9.13
CA GLN A 26 -13.89 23.46 -8.05
C GLN A 26 -15.15 22.64 -7.74
N VAL A 27 -16.34 23.23 -7.97
CA VAL A 27 -17.65 22.57 -7.79
C VAL A 27 -18.12 21.85 -9.07
N ALA A 28 -17.39 21.98 -10.18
CA ALA A 28 -17.33 20.97 -11.27
C ALA A 28 -16.61 19.69 -10.80
N ARG A 29 -17.05 19.23 -9.62
CA ARG A 29 -17.13 17.87 -9.10
C ARG A 29 -16.42 16.86 -9.98
N TYR A 30 -15.33 16.35 -9.43
CA TYR A 30 -14.81 15.00 -9.58
C TYR A 30 -15.96 13.97 -9.63
N ASN A 31 -16.64 13.88 -10.76
CA ASN A 31 -17.70 12.90 -11.01
C ASN A 31 -16.98 11.60 -11.32
N GLN A 32 -16.61 10.88 -10.27
CA GLN A 32 -15.92 9.61 -10.43
C GLN A 32 -16.85 8.65 -11.15
N PRO A 33 -16.51 8.20 -12.38
CA PRO A 33 -17.28 7.17 -13.02
C PRO A 33 -17.23 5.93 -12.11
N LYS A 34 -18.42 5.40 -11.79
CA LYS A 34 -18.54 4.21 -10.95
C LYS A 34 -18.22 2.99 -11.81
N ILE A 35 -16.94 2.60 -11.83
CA ILE A 35 -16.45 1.45 -12.59
C ILE A 35 -17.02 0.15 -12.02
N LYS A 36 -17.46 -0.75 -12.90
CA LYS A 36 -18.04 -2.06 -12.61
C LYS A 36 -17.25 -3.15 -13.29
N HIS A 37 -17.42 -4.39 -12.83
CA HIS A 37 -16.84 -5.56 -13.50
C HIS A 37 -17.27 -5.68 -14.97
N SER A 38 -18.50 -5.27 -15.30
CA SER A 38 -19.05 -5.26 -16.66
C SER A 38 -18.34 -4.31 -17.63
N ASP A 39 -17.47 -3.44 -17.12
CA ASP A 39 -16.71 -2.50 -17.93
C ASP A 39 -15.42 -3.13 -18.49
N PHE A 40 -15.08 -4.35 -18.06
CA PHE A 40 -13.96 -5.15 -18.53
C PHE A 40 -14.47 -6.29 -19.44
N ARG A 41 -13.58 -6.87 -20.26
CA ARG A 41 -13.92 -8.03 -21.08
C ARG A 41 -14.32 -9.22 -20.19
N ASP A 42 -15.17 -10.10 -20.71
CA ASP A 42 -15.63 -11.30 -20.00
C ASP A 42 -14.47 -12.25 -19.62
N ASP A 43 -13.36 -12.21 -20.36
CA ASP A 43 -12.15 -13.00 -20.12
C ASP A 43 -11.08 -12.27 -19.28
N PHE A 44 -11.41 -11.12 -18.71
CA PHE A 44 -10.48 -10.35 -17.89
C PHE A 44 -10.23 -11.04 -16.55
N VAL A 45 -8.97 -11.32 -16.22
CA VAL A 45 -8.59 -11.94 -14.96
C VAL A 45 -8.16 -10.89 -13.95
N PHE A 46 -8.93 -10.77 -12.86
CA PHE A 46 -8.49 -10.05 -11.66
C PHE A 46 -7.74 -11.01 -10.74
N GLY A 47 -6.59 -10.58 -10.25
CA GLY A 47 -5.77 -11.37 -9.33
C GLY A 47 -5.01 -10.50 -8.35
N ALA A 48 -4.43 -11.16 -7.35
CA ALA A 48 -3.49 -10.58 -6.41
C ALA A 48 -2.16 -11.34 -6.49
N ALA A 49 -1.06 -10.67 -6.15
CA ALA A 49 0.28 -11.26 -6.18
C ALA A 49 1.02 -11.02 -4.86
N THR A 50 1.96 -11.91 -4.55
CA THR A 50 2.87 -11.83 -3.40
C THR A 50 4.27 -12.27 -3.82
N SER A 51 5.26 -12.14 -2.93
CA SER A 51 6.61 -12.72 -3.15
C SER A 51 7.10 -13.48 -1.92
N ALA A 52 7.96 -14.48 -2.14
CA ALA A 52 8.39 -15.43 -1.12
C ALA A 52 8.90 -14.76 0.16
N TYR A 53 9.92 -13.89 0.07
CA TYR A 53 10.54 -13.24 1.24
C TYR A 53 9.56 -12.32 2.01
N GLN A 54 8.55 -11.78 1.32
CA GLN A 54 7.57 -10.87 1.92
C GLN A 54 6.49 -11.61 2.72
N ILE A 55 6.18 -12.87 2.40
CA ILE A 55 5.04 -13.57 3.01
C ILE A 55 5.35 -14.90 3.69
N GLU A 56 6.39 -15.61 3.29
CA GLU A 56 6.61 -17.00 3.70
C GLU A 56 7.14 -17.11 5.13
N GLY A 57 8.19 -16.36 5.45
CA GLY A 57 8.96 -16.53 6.68
C GLY A 57 9.80 -17.81 6.63
N GLY A 58 9.92 -18.49 7.78
CA GLY A 58 10.53 -19.81 7.85
C GLY A 58 12.00 -19.85 7.44
N ARG A 59 12.77 -18.79 7.71
CA ARG A 59 14.16 -18.68 7.25
C ARG A 59 15.02 -19.92 7.55
N ASN A 60 14.84 -20.53 8.72
CA ASN A 60 15.56 -21.72 9.16
C ASN A 60 14.70 -23.00 9.14
N ALA A 61 13.56 -23.00 8.45
CA ALA A 61 12.68 -24.16 8.38
C ALA A 61 13.13 -25.13 7.28
N GLY A 62 13.25 -26.42 7.62
CA GLY A 62 13.58 -27.49 6.67
C GLY A 62 14.94 -27.30 6.00
N SER A 63 14.98 -27.44 4.69
CA SER A 63 16.19 -27.32 3.85
C SER A 63 16.34 -25.95 3.15
N LYS A 64 15.63 -24.91 3.62
CA LYS A 64 15.70 -23.58 3.00
C LYS A 64 17.11 -22.98 3.16
N GLY A 65 17.71 -22.61 2.03
CA GLY A 65 18.97 -21.85 2.00
C GLY A 65 18.78 -20.36 2.28
N MET A 66 19.88 -19.67 2.61
CA MET A 66 19.88 -18.21 2.75
C MET A 66 19.75 -17.52 1.38
N SER A 67 18.86 -16.53 1.31
CA SER A 67 18.77 -15.60 0.19
C SER A 67 19.62 -14.34 0.42
N ASN A 68 19.86 -13.57 -0.64
CA ASN A 68 20.52 -12.26 -0.52
C ASN A 68 19.76 -11.31 0.41
N TRP A 69 18.42 -11.40 0.44
CA TRP A 69 17.58 -10.62 1.35
C TRP A 69 17.74 -11.01 2.81
N ASP A 70 17.93 -12.30 3.11
CA ASP A 70 18.31 -12.75 4.44
C ASP A 70 19.64 -12.08 4.85
N VAL A 71 20.65 -12.13 3.98
CA VAL A 71 21.97 -11.54 4.27
C VAL A 71 21.89 -10.04 4.52
N TYR A 72 21.21 -9.31 3.63
CA TYR A 72 21.12 -7.85 3.70
C TYR A 72 20.41 -7.37 4.97
N THR A 73 19.20 -7.88 5.22
CA THR A 73 18.36 -7.38 6.33
C THR A 73 18.93 -7.68 7.72
N LEU A 74 19.81 -8.68 7.84
CA LEU A 74 20.47 -9.00 9.11
C LEU A 74 21.78 -8.26 9.33
N LYS A 75 22.52 -8.01 8.25
CA LYS A 75 23.81 -7.31 8.32
C LYS A 75 23.61 -5.81 8.42
N GLU A 76 22.63 -5.29 7.69
CA GLU A 76 22.39 -3.86 7.53
C GLU A 76 20.93 -3.51 7.91
N PRO A 77 20.51 -3.69 9.18
CA PRO A 77 19.13 -3.39 9.58
C PRO A 77 18.77 -1.90 9.38
N GLY A 78 19.75 -0.99 9.45
CA GLY A 78 19.56 0.43 9.13
C GLY A 78 19.16 0.69 7.67
N GLY A 79 19.29 -0.29 6.79
CA GLY A 79 18.80 -0.26 5.41
C GLY A 79 17.31 -0.58 5.27
N ILE A 80 16.63 -0.92 6.37
CA ILE A 80 15.18 -1.13 6.46
C ILE A 80 14.60 -0.05 7.36
N SER A 81 13.51 0.59 6.94
CA SER A 81 12.96 1.79 7.60
C SER A 81 12.65 1.61 9.08
N ASP A 82 12.29 0.38 9.50
CA ASP A 82 12.01 0.00 10.89
C ASP A 82 12.99 -1.03 11.45
N GLY A 83 14.05 -1.36 10.71
CA GLY A 83 15.01 -2.40 11.09
C GLY A 83 14.49 -3.84 11.05
N SER A 84 13.30 -4.07 10.48
CA SER A 84 12.70 -5.41 10.41
C SER A 84 13.35 -6.33 9.37
N ASN A 85 12.97 -7.61 9.38
CA ASN A 85 13.44 -8.62 8.43
C ASN A 85 12.33 -9.64 8.09
N GLY A 86 12.54 -10.41 7.04
CA GLY A 86 11.59 -11.42 6.54
C GLY A 86 11.72 -12.80 7.20
N CYS A 87 12.41 -12.96 8.33
CA CYS A 87 12.64 -14.29 8.93
C CYS A 87 11.33 -14.99 9.31
N VAL A 88 10.33 -14.22 9.76
CA VAL A 88 8.97 -14.67 10.07
C VAL A 88 7.96 -14.18 9.04
N ALA A 89 8.16 -12.98 8.48
CA ALA A 89 7.21 -12.34 7.55
C ALA A 89 5.78 -12.36 8.12
N ILE A 90 4.76 -12.70 7.31
CA ILE A 90 3.38 -12.94 7.79
C ILE A 90 3.11 -14.42 8.13
N ASN A 91 4.16 -15.26 8.16
CA ASN A 91 4.12 -16.68 8.52
C ASN A 91 3.19 -17.54 7.63
N ASN A 92 3.11 -17.27 6.32
CA ASN A 92 2.21 -18.00 5.42
C ASN A 92 2.72 -19.41 5.10
N MET A 93 4.03 -19.62 4.93
CA MET A 93 4.60 -20.94 4.64
C MET A 93 4.27 -21.93 5.75
N PHE A 94 4.38 -21.51 7.01
CA PHE A 94 4.10 -22.39 8.14
C PHE A 94 2.62 -22.78 8.22
N ARG A 95 1.71 -21.86 7.88
CA ARG A 95 0.27 -22.15 7.84
C ARG A 95 -0.13 -23.13 6.75
N VAL A 96 0.49 -23.06 5.57
CA VAL A 96 0.16 -23.91 4.41
C VAL A 96 0.76 -25.31 4.53
N TYR A 97 1.99 -25.43 5.04
CA TYR A 97 2.72 -26.70 5.04
C TYR A 97 2.69 -27.47 6.38
N PHE A 98 2.40 -26.84 7.52
CA PHE A 98 2.45 -27.50 8.83
C PHE A 98 1.08 -27.74 9.52
N ASN A 99 -0.04 -27.25 8.97
CA ASN A 99 -1.39 -27.52 9.51
C ASN A 99 -2.15 -28.64 8.76
N ASN A 100 -1.45 -29.47 7.98
CA ASN A 100 -2.03 -30.60 7.26
C ASN A 100 -1.65 -31.98 7.86
N PHE A 101 -1.35 -32.05 9.16
CA PHE A 101 -1.20 -33.30 9.93
C PHE A 101 -1.85 -33.16 11.31
#